data_AF-A0A2K5PG81-F1
#
_entry.id   AF-A0A2K5PG81-F1
#
_cell.length_a   1.000
_cell.length_b   1.000
_cell.length_c   1.000
_cell.angle_alpha   90.00
_cell.angle_beta   90.00
_cell.angle_gamma   90.00
#
_symmetry.space_group_name_H-M   'P 1'
#
loop_
_entity.id
_entity.type
_entity.pdbx_description
1 polymer ?
#
loop_
_entity_poly.entity_id
_entity_poly.type
_entity_poly.pdbx_seq_one_letter_code
_entity_poly.pdbx_strand_id
1 'polypeptide(L)'
;MPPPQKIPSVRPFKQRKSLAIRQEEVAGIRAKFPNKIPVIVERYPREKFLPLLDKTKFLVPQELTMTQFLSIIRSRMVLRDTEAFYLLVNNKSLVSMSATMAEIYRDYKDEDGFVYMTYASQETFGCLESAAPGGGSSLEDKPCNPL
;
A
#
# COMPACT_ATOMS: atom_id res chain seq x y z
N MET A 1 -29.84 12.61 -17.78
CA MET A 1 -29.34 11.91 -16.57
C MET A 1 -27.84 11.66 -16.76
N PRO A 2 -26.96 12.14 -15.88
CA PRO A 2 -25.57 11.69 -15.89
C PRO A 2 -25.54 10.19 -15.53
N PRO A 3 -24.67 9.37 -16.15
CA PRO A 3 -24.54 7.96 -15.79
C PRO A 3 -24.13 7.84 -14.32
N PRO A 4 -24.62 6.81 -13.59
CA PRO A 4 -24.17 6.56 -12.22
C PRO A 4 -22.66 6.38 -12.24
N GLN A 5 -21.95 7.37 -11.70
CA GLN A 5 -20.51 7.31 -11.52
C GLN A 5 -20.24 6.06 -10.67
N LYS A 6 -19.45 5.12 -11.21
CA LYS A 6 -19.08 3.89 -10.50
C LYS A 6 -18.31 4.31 -9.25
N ILE A 7 -19.01 4.46 -8.13
CA ILE A 7 -18.39 4.65 -6.82
C ILE A 7 -17.45 3.45 -6.66
N PRO A 8 -16.12 3.65 -6.55
CA PRO A 8 -15.22 2.53 -6.36
C PRO A 8 -15.70 1.80 -5.12
N SER A 9 -16.11 0.54 -5.28
CA SER A 9 -16.77 -0.17 -4.19
C SER A 9 -15.85 -0.19 -2.98
N VAL A 10 -16.37 0.15 -1.81
CA VAL A 10 -15.58 0.25 -0.56
C VAL A 10 -15.08 -1.13 -0.10
N ARG A 11 -15.59 -2.20 -0.70
CA ARG A 11 -15.28 -3.59 -0.33
C ARG A 11 -13.87 -3.97 -0.81
N PRO A 12 -13.02 -4.57 0.04
CA PRO A 12 -11.69 -5.05 -0.33
C PRO A 12 -11.72 -6.00 -1.53
N PHE A 13 -10.68 -5.97 -2.36
CA PHE A 13 -10.57 -6.80 -3.57
C PHE A 13 -10.78 -8.30 -3.28
N LYS A 14 -10.25 -8.80 -2.16
CA LYS A 14 -10.42 -10.20 -1.71
C LYS A 14 -11.87 -10.60 -1.48
N GLN A 15 -12.75 -9.66 -1.13
CA GLN A 15 -14.18 -9.93 -0.91
C GLN A 15 -15.01 -9.85 -2.20
N ARG A 16 -14.44 -9.29 -3.29
CA ARG A 16 -15.14 -9.16 -4.58
C ARG A 16 -15.04 -10.43 -5.42
N LYS A 17 -14.03 -11.27 -5.18
CA LYS A 17 -13.71 -12.45 -5.99
C LYS A 17 -13.25 -13.61 -5.12
N SER A 18 -13.67 -14.82 -5.48
CA SER A 18 -13.16 -16.05 -4.84
C SER A 18 -11.66 -16.21 -5.08
N LEU A 19 -11.00 -16.97 -4.19
CA LEU A 19 -9.56 -17.25 -4.28
C LEU A 19 -9.18 -17.87 -5.63
N ALA A 20 -9.95 -18.86 -6.09
CA ALA A 20 -9.71 -19.55 -7.35
C ALA A 20 -9.68 -18.60 -8.57
N ILE A 21 -10.62 -17.66 -8.64
CA ILE A 21 -10.68 -16.67 -9.73
C ILE A 21 -9.49 -15.72 -9.67
N ARG A 22 -9.05 -15.32 -8.47
CA ARG A 22 -7.88 -14.46 -8.29
C ARG A 22 -6.60 -15.17 -8.73
N GLN A 23 -6.44 -16.45 -8.38
CA GLN A 23 -5.31 -17.27 -8.80
C GLN A 23 -5.26 -17.45 -10.32
N GLU A 24 -6.40 -17.72 -10.96
CA GLU A 24 -6.50 -17.83 -12.42
C GLU A 24 -6.12 -16.51 -13.10
N GLU A 25 -6.59 -15.37 -12.57
CA GLU A 25 -6.21 -14.05 -13.08
C GLU A 25 -4.70 -13.83 -12.98
N VAL A 26 -4.08 -14.14 -11.84
CA VAL A 26 -2.62 -14.00 -11.67
C VAL A 26 -1.88 -14.92 -12.62
N ALA A 27 -2.30 -16.18 -12.76
CA ALA A 27 -1.68 -17.12 -13.68
C ALA A 27 -1.71 -16.59 -15.12
N GLY A 28 -2.86 -16.08 -15.57
CA GLY A 28 -3.01 -15.47 -16.89
C GLY A 28 -2.17 -14.19 -17.07
N ILE A 29 -2.10 -13.33 -16.04
CA ILE A 29 -1.27 -12.11 -16.06
C ILE A 29 0.21 -12.47 -16.11
N ARG A 30 0.67 -13.43 -15.31
CA ARG A 30 2.07 -13.87 -15.26
C ARG A 30 2.50 -14.52 -16.56
N ALA A 31 1.63 -15.30 -17.19
CA ALA A 31 1.88 -15.88 -18.51
C ALA A 31 2.02 -14.82 -19.61
N LYS A 32 1.16 -13.78 -19.59
CA LYS A 32 1.20 -12.68 -20.57
C LYS A 32 2.31 -11.65 -20.29
N PHE A 33 2.63 -11.41 -19.03
CA PHE A 33 3.56 -10.39 -18.57
C PHE A 33 4.51 -10.95 -17.51
N PRO A 34 5.51 -11.76 -17.93
CA PRO A 34 6.46 -12.43 -17.01
C PRO A 34 7.41 -11.48 -16.30
N ASN A 35 7.49 -10.22 -16.71
CA ASN A 35 8.30 -9.19 -16.05
C ASN A 35 7.47 -8.17 -15.24
N LYS A 36 6.14 -8.36 -15.17
CA LYS A 36 5.25 -7.48 -14.40
C LYS A 36 4.60 -8.19 -13.23
N ILE A 37 4.52 -7.46 -12.13
CA ILE A 37 4.00 -7.91 -10.85
C ILE A 37 2.60 -7.33 -10.66
N PRO A 38 1.60 -8.19 -10.40
CA PRO A 38 0.24 -7.73 -10.14
C PRO A 38 0.11 -7.23 -8.69
N VAL A 39 -0.18 -5.94 -8.56
CA VAL A 39 -0.31 -5.24 -7.27
C VAL A 39 -1.70 -4.68 -7.12
N ILE A 40 -2.30 -4.89 -5.95
CA ILE A 40 -3.57 -4.32 -5.53
C ILE A 40 -3.28 -3.21 -4.53
N VAL A 41 -3.66 -1.98 -4.86
CA VAL A 41 -3.51 -0.80 -4.00
C VAL A 41 -4.89 -0.30 -3.62
N GLU A 42 -5.20 -0.32 -2.32
CA GLU A 42 -6.49 0.12 -1.78
C GLU A 42 -6.31 1.25 -0.77
N ARG A 43 -7.36 2.05 -0.56
CA ARG A 43 -7.33 3.07 0.49
C ARG A 43 -7.44 2.39 1.85
N TYR A 44 -6.63 2.82 2.81
CA TYR A 44 -6.76 2.32 4.17
C TYR A 44 -8.16 2.63 4.73
N PRO A 45 -8.86 1.69 5.41
CA PRO A 45 -10.26 1.90 5.81
C PRO A 45 -10.52 3.11 6.71
N ARG A 46 -9.53 3.50 7.53
CA ARG A 46 -9.62 4.67 8.42
C ARG A 46 -9.17 5.97 7.75
N GLU A 47 -8.60 5.90 6.56
CA GLU A 47 -8.17 7.07 5.81
C GLU A 47 -9.38 7.88 5.37
N LYS A 48 -9.34 9.20 5.56
CA LYS A 48 -10.43 10.12 5.19
C LYS A 48 -9.96 11.33 4.38
N PHE A 49 -8.66 11.62 4.40
CA PHE A 49 -8.08 12.82 3.84
C PHE A 49 -7.61 12.59 2.40
N LEU A 50 -7.09 11.39 2.12
CA LEU A 50 -6.59 11.07 0.79
C LEU A 50 -7.72 10.71 -0.20
N PRO A 51 -7.62 11.18 -1.46
CA PRO A 51 -8.56 10.86 -2.53
C PRO A 51 -8.51 9.36 -2.88
N LEU A 52 -9.55 8.90 -3.57
CA LEU A 52 -9.62 7.53 -4.08
C LEU A 52 -8.84 7.42 -5.39
N LEU A 53 -8.07 6.35 -5.55
CA LEU A 53 -7.44 6.02 -6.83
C LEU A 53 -8.48 5.59 -7.85
N ASP A 54 -8.35 6.05 -9.11
CA ASP A 54 -9.20 5.62 -10.22
C ASP A 54 -9.10 4.11 -10.49
N LYS A 55 -7.93 3.54 -10.21
CA LYS A 55 -7.61 2.12 -10.40
C LYS A 55 -6.94 1.58 -9.16
N THR A 56 -7.41 0.43 -8.69
CA THR A 56 -6.80 -0.29 -7.57
C THR A 56 -5.86 -1.40 -8.01
N LYS A 57 -5.86 -1.78 -9.30
CA LYS A 57 -5.00 -2.83 -9.84
C LYS A 57 -3.91 -2.24 -10.71
N PHE A 58 -2.67 -2.59 -10.40
CA PHE A 58 -1.47 -2.12 -11.09
C PHE A 58 -0.64 -3.30 -11.57
N LEU A 59 -0.08 -3.20 -12.77
CA LEU A 59 0.94 -4.11 -13.26
C LEU A 59 2.26 -3.37 -13.24
N VAL A 60 3.10 -3.69 -12.26
CA VAL A 60 4.33 -2.95 -11.97
C VAL A 60 5.53 -3.74 -12.50
N PRO A 61 6.45 -3.14 -13.26
CA PRO A 61 7.70 -3.81 -13.62
C PRO A 61 8.47 -4.27 -12.38
N GLN A 62 9.05 -5.46 -12.44
CA GLN A 62 9.74 -6.06 -11.29
C GLN A 62 10.98 -5.29 -10.83
N GLU A 63 11.61 -4.54 -11.75
CA GLU A 63 12.82 -3.73 -11.49
C GLU A 63 12.51 -2.39 -10.82
N LEU A 64 11.25 -1.95 -10.78
CA LEU A 64 10.91 -0.70 -10.11
C LEU A 64 11.16 -0.83 -8.61
N THR A 65 11.66 0.23 -8.02
CA THR A 65 11.81 0.33 -6.56
C THR A 65 10.52 0.82 -5.91
N MET A 66 10.40 0.56 -4.61
CA MET A 66 9.29 1.08 -3.81
C MET A 66 9.19 2.60 -3.88
N THR A 67 10.31 3.32 -3.81
CA THR A 67 10.35 4.78 -4.01
C THR A 67 9.74 5.21 -5.34
N GLN A 68 10.12 4.55 -6.44
CA GLN A 68 9.57 4.87 -7.76
C GLN A 68 8.07 4.56 -7.83
N PHE A 69 7.63 3.45 -7.23
CA PHE A 69 6.22 3.10 -7.18
C PHE A 69 5.41 4.12 -6.37
N LEU A 70 5.92 4.60 -5.23
CA LEU A 70 5.33 5.69 -4.46
C LEU A 70 5.16 6.96 -5.31
N SER A 71 6.18 7.37 -6.08
CA SER A 71 6.06 8.53 -6.98
C SER A 71 4.96 8.35 -8.03
N ILE A 72 4.79 7.14 -8.57
CA ILE A 72 3.71 6.83 -9.52
C ILE A 72 2.34 6.97 -8.85
N ILE A 73 2.16 6.39 -7.66
CA ILE A 73 0.90 6.48 -6.92
C ILE A 73 0.58 7.93 -6.55
N ARG A 74 1.59 8.71 -6.13
CA ARG A 74 1.44 10.15 -5.87
C ARG A 74 0.88 10.90 -7.06
N SER A 75 1.47 10.67 -8.24
CA SER A 75 1.04 11.29 -9.49
C SER A 75 -0.38 10.88 -9.88
N ARG A 76 -0.76 9.62 -9.62
CA ARG A 76 -2.12 9.12 -9.88
C ARG A 76 -3.19 9.70 -8.95
N MET A 77 -2.84 9.97 -7.70
CA MET A 77 -3.74 10.57 -6.72
C MET A 77 -3.87 12.09 -6.88
N VAL A 78 -3.05 12.71 -7.74
CA VAL A 78 -3.00 14.17 -7.95
C VAL A 78 -2.79 14.91 -6.63
N LEU A 79 -1.91 14.35 -5.77
CA LEU A 79 -1.58 14.95 -4.47
C LEU A 79 -0.65 16.16 -4.63
N ARG A 80 -0.84 17.16 -3.78
CA ARG A 80 0.08 18.31 -3.69
C ARG A 80 1.40 17.88 -3.06
N ASP A 81 2.46 18.63 -3.30
CA ASP A 81 3.79 18.36 -2.71
C ASP A 81 3.77 18.42 -1.17
N THR A 82 2.84 19.19 -0.61
CA THR A 82 2.59 19.32 0.83
C THR A 82 1.86 18.13 1.45
N GLU A 83 1.23 17.26 0.65
CA GLU A 83 0.45 16.13 1.15
C GLU A 83 1.32 14.87 1.20
N ALA A 84 1.71 14.49 2.42
CA ALA A 84 2.44 13.26 2.67
C ALA A 84 1.48 12.06 2.77
N PHE A 85 1.81 10.98 2.07
CA PHE A 85 1.13 9.70 2.21
C PHE A 85 2.14 8.57 2.35
N TYR A 86 1.70 7.48 2.96
CA TYR A 86 2.46 6.27 3.20
C TYR A 86 1.78 5.10 2.52
N LEU A 87 2.60 4.14 2.09
CA LEU A 87 2.15 2.91 1.48
C LEU A 87 2.57 1.76 2.39
N LEU A 88 1.59 0.95 2.81
CA LEU A 88 1.76 -0.20 3.67
C LEU A 88 1.59 -1.45 2.82
N VAL A 89 2.59 -2.34 2.82
CA VAL A 89 2.52 -3.62 2.12
C VAL A 89 2.02 -4.68 3.09
N ASN A 90 0.94 -5.36 2.73
CA ASN A 90 0.27 -6.35 3.60
C ASN A 90 0.01 -5.81 5.01
N ASN A 91 -0.47 -4.56 5.09
CA ASN A 91 -0.73 -3.82 6.34
C ASN A 91 0.51 -3.54 7.21
N LYS A 92 1.73 -3.71 6.69
CA LYS A 92 2.99 -3.41 7.38
C LYS A 92 3.71 -2.25 6.69
N SER A 93 4.23 -1.31 7.50
CA SER A 93 4.97 -0.14 6.99
C SER A 93 6.47 -0.40 6.75
N LEU A 94 6.96 -1.59 7.05
CA LEU A 94 8.39 -1.90 7.21
C LEU A 94 9.13 -2.18 5.90
N VAL A 95 8.58 -1.82 4.76
CA VAL A 95 9.23 -2.12 3.49
C VAL A 95 10.35 -1.12 3.23
N SER A 96 11.55 -1.63 2.97
CA SER A 96 12.69 -0.80 2.57
C SER A 96 12.35 -0.05 1.29
N MET A 97 12.50 1.28 1.30
CA MET A 97 12.20 2.13 0.14
C MET A 97 13.10 1.82 -1.07
N SER A 98 14.29 1.26 -0.81
CA SER A 98 15.22 0.79 -1.85
C SER A 98 14.86 -0.58 -2.42
N ALA A 99 13.97 -1.35 -1.80
CA ALA A 99 13.60 -2.66 -2.27
C ALA A 99 12.88 -2.58 -3.63
N THR A 100 13.19 -3.54 -4.48
CA THR A 100 12.55 -3.72 -5.78
C THR A 100 11.22 -4.42 -5.63
N MET A 101 10.30 -4.17 -6.56
CA MET A 101 9.01 -4.85 -6.59
C MET A 101 9.15 -6.37 -6.68
N ALA A 102 10.23 -6.87 -7.30
CA ALA A 102 10.59 -8.29 -7.31
C ALA A 102 10.77 -8.86 -5.89
N GLU A 103 11.54 -8.16 -5.05
CA GLU A 103 11.77 -8.54 -3.66
C GLU A 103 10.47 -8.48 -2.87
N ILE A 104 9.69 -7.40 -3.05
CA ILE A 104 8.39 -7.25 -2.38
C ILE A 104 7.44 -8.38 -2.76
N TYR A 105 7.41 -8.76 -4.03
CA TYR A 105 6.58 -9.86 -4.49
C TYR A 105 7.01 -11.20 -3.89
N ARG A 106 8.31 -11.46 -3.78
CA ARG A 106 8.81 -12.70 -3.18
C ARG A 106 8.41 -12.80 -1.71
N ASP A 107 8.52 -11.70 -0.97
CA ASP A 107 8.42 -11.70 0.49
C ASP A 107 6.98 -11.41 0.99
N TYR A 108 6.16 -10.71 0.20
CA TYR A 108 4.82 -10.24 0.60
C TYR A 108 3.68 -10.61 -0.36
N LYS A 109 3.91 -11.48 -1.35
CA LYS A 109 2.79 -12.03 -2.15
C LYS A 109 1.81 -12.77 -1.25
N ASP A 110 0.55 -12.67 -1.58
CA ASP A 110 -0.52 -13.43 -0.96
C ASP A 110 -0.68 -14.81 -1.65
N GLU A 111 -1.49 -15.70 -1.06
CA GLU A 111 -1.74 -17.05 -1.60
C GLU A 111 -2.46 -17.04 -2.95
N ASP A 112 -3.09 -15.92 -3.30
CA ASP A 112 -3.70 -15.72 -4.61
C ASP A 112 -2.70 -15.27 -5.68
N GLY A 113 -1.49 -14.86 -5.28
CA GLY A 113 -0.43 -14.36 -6.15
C GLY A 113 -0.49 -12.86 -6.45
N PHE A 114 -1.34 -12.09 -5.77
CA PHE A 114 -1.29 -10.62 -5.79
C PHE A 114 -0.45 -10.09 -4.62
N VAL A 115 0.12 -8.90 -4.79
CA VAL A 115 0.63 -8.11 -3.65
C VAL A 115 -0.43 -7.11 -3.22
N TYR A 116 -0.77 -7.13 -1.94
CA TYR A 116 -1.74 -6.20 -1.37
C TYR A 116 -1.03 -5.04 -0.70
N MET A 117 -1.41 -3.83 -1.06
CA MET A 117 -0.89 -2.61 -0.48
C MET A 117 -2.04 -1.68 -0.12
N THR A 118 -1.84 -0.90 0.94
CA THR A 118 -2.80 0.10 1.40
C THR A 118 -2.13 1.44 1.57
N TYR A 119 -2.79 2.52 1.16
CA TYR A 119 -2.26 3.87 1.34
C TYR A 119 -3.03 4.64 2.41
N ALA A 120 -2.31 5.45 3.19
CA ALA A 120 -2.84 6.28 4.27
C ALA A 120 -2.05 7.60 4.37
N SER A 121 -2.67 8.65 4.90
CA SER A 121 -2.03 9.94 5.20
C SER A 121 -1.18 9.83 6.47
N GLN A 122 -0.29 10.81 6.67
CA GLN A 122 0.49 10.91 7.90
C GLN A 122 -0.39 11.02 9.16
N GLU A 123 -1.51 11.74 9.10
CA GLU A 123 -2.45 11.87 10.23
C GLU A 123 -3.09 10.53 10.60
N THR A 124 -3.46 9.73 9.60
CA THR A 124 -4.01 8.39 9.82
C THR A 124 -2.93 7.42 10.30
N PHE A 125 -1.70 7.56 9.80
CA PHE A 125 -0.56 6.72 10.18
C PHE A 125 -0.09 6.98 11.62
N GLY A 126 -0.01 8.23 12.05
CA GLY A 126 0.35 8.59 13.44
C GLY A 126 -0.63 8.02 14.47
N CYS A 127 -1.90 7.88 14.11
CA CYS A 127 -2.89 7.21 14.94
C CYS A 127 -2.73 5.67 14.99
N LEU A 128 -2.06 5.06 14.00
CA LEU A 128 -1.83 3.62 13.94
C LEU A 128 -0.67 3.18 14.84
N GLU A 129 0.43 3.95 14.89
CA GLU A 129 1.56 3.67 15.79
C GLU A 129 1.22 3.92 17.27
N SER A 130 0.35 4.88 17.58
CA SER A 130 -0.08 5.13 18.96
C SER A 130 -0.94 3.99 19.56
N ALA A 131 -1.37 3.02 18.74
CA ALA A 131 -2.23 1.91 19.17
C ALA A 131 -1.47 0.58 19.36
N ALA A 132 -0.14 0.56 19.29
CA ALA A 132 0.65 -0.63 19.63
C ALA A 132 0.89 -0.71 21.15
N PRO A 133 0.41 -1.74 21.86
CA PRO A 133 0.87 -2.01 23.21
C PRO A 133 2.22 -2.73 23.16
N GLY A 134 3.27 -2.08 23.67
CA GLY A 134 4.43 -2.76 24.25
C GLY A 134 5.65 -2.96 23.34
N GLY A 135 6.70 -2.18 23.63
CA GLY A 135 8.07 -2.41 23.18
C GLY A 135 8.99 -1.41 23.88
N GLY A 136 9.22 -1.63 25.19
CA GLY A 136 10.04 -0.74 26.01
C GLY A 136 11.47 -0.59 25.48
N SER A 137 11.99 0.63 25.60
CA SER A 137 13.42 0.88 25.75
C SER A 137 13.52 1.95 26.83
N SER A 138 13.63 1.48 28.08
CA SER A 138 14.13 2.28 29.17
C SER A 138 15.60 2.55 28.89
N LEU A 139 16.00 3.81 28.70
CA LEU A 139 17.31 4.27 29.19
C LEU A 139 17.35 5.80 29.33
N GLU A 140 17.14 6.20 30.58
CA GLU A 140 17.85 7.26 31.32
C GLU A 140 17.53 8.74 31.02
N ASP A 141 16.57 9.22 31.81
CA ASP A 141 16.56 10.54 32.46
C ASP A 141 17.98 10.98 32.89
N LYS A 142 18.48 12.05 32.27
CA LYS A 142 19.49 12.92 32.88
C LYS A 142 18.90 14.31 33.03
N PRO A 143 18.62 14.79 34.26
CA PRO A 143 18.33 16.20 34.47
C PRO A 143 19.63 16.99 34.24
N CYS A 144 19.64 17.85 33.24
CA CYS A 144 20.60 18.94 33.15
C CYS A 144 20.35 19.90 34.33
N ASN A 145 21.19 19.82 35.36
CA ASN A 145 21.30 20.89 36.34
C ASN A 145 21.69 22.20 35.64
N PRO A 146 21.04 23.33 35.94
CA PRO A 146 21.61 24.64 35.72
C PRO A 146 22.38 25.11 36.96
N LEU A 147 23.64 25.51 36.71
CA LEU A 147 24.55 26.35 37.53
C LEU A 147 24.90 25.88 38.95
#